data_AF-A0A7J3BIU1-F1
#
_entry.id   AF-A0A7J3BIU1-F1
#
_cell.length_a   1.000
_cell.length_b   1.000
_cell.length_c   1.000
_cell.angle_alpha   90.00
_cell.angle_beta   90.00
_cell.angle_gamma   90.00
#
_symmetry.space_group_name_H-M   'P 1'
#
loop_
_entity.id
_entity.type
_entity.pdbx_description
1 polymer ?
#
loop_
_entity_poly.entity_id
_entity_poly.type
_entity_poly.pdbx_seq_one_letter_code
_entity_poly.pdbx_strand_id
1 'polypeptide(L)'
;MSERIIREAIVDGVAIPMIVYNELLYIVAAKIARIKYGVKGKYSFRKHIAVHGFPEEAVEKVNGFLKDFEVTVLKDYQDPEELVKTIRLYKLVPNDAQIVLTCKHNNIETIATFDEDFKRIPWLKVIP
;
A
#
# COMPACT_ATOMS: atom_id res chain seq x y z
N MET A 1 -18.45 -3.22 2.78
CA MET A 1 -18.11 -1.99 3.52
C MET A 1 -17.04 -1.21 2.76
N SER A 2 -15.87 -1.80 2.55
CA SER A 2 -14.73 -1.15 1.85
C SER A 2 -15.03 -0.71 0.41
N GLU A 3 -15.73 -1.50 -0.40
CA GLU A 3 -16.07 -1.11 -1.78
C GLU A 3 -16.98 0.13 -1.84
N ARG A 4 -17.93 0.23 -0.91
CA ARG A 4 -18.85 1.38 -0.84
C ARG A 4 -18.08 2.67 -0.48
N ILE A 5 -17.18 2.58 0.50
CA ILE A 5 -16.30 3.69 0.90
C ILE A 5 -15.44 4.14 -0.28
N ILE A 6 -14.84 3.19 -1.01
CA ILE A 6 -14.02 3.50 -2.18
C ILE A 6 -14.88 4.21 -3.25
N ARG A 7 -16.09 3.70 -3.54
CA ARG A 7 -16.99 4.35 -4.51
C ARG A 7 -17.45 5.74 -4.10
N GLU A 8 -17.66 5.98 -2.80
CA GLU A 8 -17.98 7.31 -2.26
C GLU A 8 -16.76 8.26 -2.31
N ALA A 9 -15.55 7.74 -2.14
CA ALA A 9 -14.30 8.50 -2.16
C ALA A 9 -13.74 8.78 -3.56
N ILE A 10 -14.09 7.97 -4.57
CA ILE A 10 -13.60 8.15 -5.97
C ILE A 10 -13.99 9.50 -6.58
N VAL A 11 -15.03 10.18 -6.06
CA VAL A 11 -15.46 11.48 -6.56
C VAL A 11 -14.32 12.51 -6.60
N ASP A 12 -13.35 12.41 -5.69
CA ASP A 12 -12.21 13.32 -5.59
C ASP A 12 -10.89 12.76 -6.19
N GLY A 13 -10.95 11.59 -6.83
CA GLY A 13 -9.78 10.84 -7.28
C GLY A 13 -9.06 10.10 -6.15
N VAL A 14 -8.52 8.91 -6.43
CA VAL A 14 -7.81 8.08 -5.44
C VAL A 14 -6.38 7.85 -5.88
N ALA A 15 -5.45 7.91 -4.95
CA ALA A 15 -4.05 7.64 -5.20
C ALA A 15 -3.44 6.73 -4.13
N ILE A 16 -2.45 5.94 -4.54
CA ILE A 16 -1.63 5.14 -3.63
C ILE A 16 -0.14 5.43 -3.87
N PRO A 17 0.69 5.54 -2.82
CA PRO A 17 2.14 5.52 -2.97
C PRO A 17 2.64 4.21 -3.59
N MET A 18 3.76 4.26 -4.31
CA MET A 18 4.40 3.09 -4.92
C MET A 18 4.73 2.00 -3.88
N ILE A 19 5.06 2.39 -2.64
CA ILE A 19 5.27 1.42 -1.56
C ILE A 19 4.02 0.58 -1.24
N VAL A 20 2.82 1.17 -1.33
CA VAL A 20 1.55 0.46 -1.13
C VAL A 20 1.26 -0.47 -2.31
N TYR A 21 1.54 -0.03 -3.54
CA TYR A 21 1.43 -0.90 -4.73
C TYR A 21 2.32 -2.15 -4.62
N ASN A 22 3.58 -1.97 -4.20
CA ASN A 22 4.51 -3.06 -3.99
C ASN A 22 4.02 -4.06 -2.92
N GLU A 23 3.48 -3.54 -1.81
CA GLU A 23 2.91 -4.37 -0.75
C GLU A 23 1.67 -5.13 -1.22
N LEU A 24 0.78 -4.46 -1.95
CA LEU A 24 -0.43 -5.06 -2.50
C LEU A 24 -0.10 -6.21 -3.46
N LEU A 25 0.84 -6.00 -4.39
CA LEU A 25 1.35 -7.05 -5.29
C LEU A 25 1.85 -8.25 -4.50
N TYR A 26 2.71 -8.02 -3.49
CA TYR A 26 3.28 -9.09 -2.68
C TYR A 26 2.19 -9.88 -1.93
N ILE A 27 1.25 -9.19 -1.28
CA ILE A 27 0.17 -9.83 -0.50
C ILE A 27 -0.73 -10.66 -1.40
N VAL A 28 -1.16 -10.11 -2.53
CA VAL A 28 -2.03 -10.82 -3.48
C VAL A 28 -1.32 -12.05 -4.03
N ALA A 29 -0.07 -11.92 -4.45
CA ALA A 29 0.73 -13.02 -4.96
C ALA A 29 0.96 -14.12 -3.90
N ALA A 30 1.29 -13.74 -2.66
CA ALA A 30 1.45 -14.69 -1.57
C ALA A 30 0.14 -15.42 -1.25
N LYS A 31 -1.01 -14.73 -1.33
CA LYS A 31 -2.34 -15.33 -1.13
C LYS A 31 -2.68 -16.31 -2.25
N ILE A 32 -2.40 -15.97 -3.52
CA ILE A 32 -2.60 -16.87 -4.66
C ILE A 32 -1.72 -18.12 -4.50
N ALA A 33 -0.43 -17.96 -4.20
CA ALA A 33 0.49 -19.09 -4.02
C ALA A 33 0.06 -20.00 -2.86
N ARG A 34 -0.46 -19.42 -1.77
CA ARG A 34 -1.00 -20.17 -0.63
C ARG A 34 -2.23 -20.99 -1.03
N ILE A 35 -3.17 -20.39 -1.77
CA ILE A 35 -4.43 -21.04 -2.15
C ILE A 35 -4.19 -22.13 -3.19
N LYS A 36 -3.41 -21.84 -4.23
CA LYS A 36 -3.20 -22.76 -5.37
C LYS A 36 -2.17 -23.85 -5.11
N TYR A 37 -1.10 -23.51 -4.38
CA TYR A 37 0.08 -24.38 -4.25
C TYR A 37 0.41 -24.73 -2.79
N GLY A 38 -0.41 -24.29 -1.82
CA GLY A 38 -0.18 -24.58 -0.41
C GLY A 38 1.04 -23.88 0.19
N VAL A 39 1.64 -22.91 -0.50
CA VAL A 39 2.86 -22.23 -0.06
C VAL A 39 2.56 -21.30 1.10
N LYS A 40 3.14 -21.59 2.28
CA LYS A 40 2.92 -20.83 3.52
C LYS A 40 4.22 -20.18 4.01
N GLY A 41 4.09 -18.93 4.44
CA GLY A 41 5.18 -18.15 5.02
C GLY A 41 6.06 -17.45 4.00
N LYS A 42 6.67 -16.33 4.43
CA LYS A 42 7.50 -15.45 3.61
C LYS A 42 8.68 -16.17 2.93
N TYR A 43 9.34 -17.06 3.68
CA TYR A 43 10.51 -17.78 3.16
C TYR A 43 10.13 -18.76 2.05
N SER A 44 9.10 -19.58 2.27
CA SER A 44 8.61 -20.54 1.27
C SER A 44 8.07 -19.83 0.03
N PHE A 45 7.40 -18.69 0.20
CA PHE A 45 6.92 -17.89 -0.91
C PHE A 45 8.06 -17.36 -1.79
N ARG A 46 9.13 -16.84 -1.17
CA ARG A 46 10.34 -16.42 -1.91
C ARG A 46 10.98 -17.59 -2.69
N LYS A 47 11.08 -18.77 -2.08
CA LYS A 47 11.55 -19.98 -2.79
C LYS A 47 10.66 -20.35 -3.97
N HIS A 48 9.34 -20.30 -3.78
CA HIS A 48 8.39 -20.60 -4.83
C HIS A 48 8.54 -19.64 -6.01
N ILE A 49 8.64 -18.33 -5.77
CA ILE A 49 8.87 -17.32 -6.81
C ILE A 49 10.20 -17.56 -7.54
N ALA A 50 11.28 -17.87 -6.81
CA ALA A 50 12.58 -18.09 -7.42
C ALA A 50 12.58 -19.24 -8.44
N VAL A 51 11.69 -20.22 -8.29
CA VAL A 51 11.57 -21.38 -9.19
C VAL A 51 10.52 -21.15 -10.29
N HIS A 52 9.38 -20.53 -9.96
CA HIS A 52 8.21 -20.49 -10.84
C HIS A 52 7.93 -19.09 -11.40
N GLY A 53 8.72 -18.08 -11.04
CA GLY A 53 8.45 -16.68 -11.33
C GLY A 53 7.42 -16.05 -10.39
N PHE A 54 7.22 -14.74 -10.55
CA PHE A 54 6.17 -14.03 -9.84
C PHE A 54 4.80 -14.38 -10.46
N PRO A 55 3.73 -14.61 -9.66
CA PRO A 55 2.43 -14.97 -10.22
C PRO A 55 1.83 -13.84 -11.09
N GLU A 56 1.72 -14.07 -12.40
CA GLU A 56 1.16 -13.09 -13.34
C GLU A 56 -0.30 -12.71 -12.99
N GLU A 57 -1.08 -13.70 -12.54
CA GLU A 57 -2.45 -13.47 -12.06
C GLU A 57 -2.53 -12.43 -10.93
N ALA A 58 -1.48 -12.31 -10.09
CA ALA A 58 -1.44 -11.28 -9.06
C ALA A 58 -1.29 -9.88 -9.68
N VAL A 59 -0.42 -9.76 -10.69
CA VAL A 59 -0.20 -8.52 -11.44
C VAL A 59 -1.48 -8.11 -12.16
N GLU A 60 -2.12 -9.03 -12.87
CA GLU A 60 -3.37 -8.79 -13.57
C GLU A 60 -4.49 -8.33 -12.63
N LYS A 61 -4.66 -9.00 -11.48
CA LYS A 61 -5.70 -8.65 -10.50
C LYS A 61 -5.46 -7.29 -9.86
N VAL A 62 -4.22 -7.00 -9.49
CA VAL A 62 -3.87 -5.71 -8.87
C VAL A 62 -4.01 -4.58 -9.87
N ASN A 63 -3.47 -4.72 -11.08
CA ASN A 63 -3.58 -3.69 -12.11
C ASN A 63 -5.01 -3.50 -12.62
N GLY A 64 -5.78 -4.60 -12.73
CA GLY A 64 -7.21 -4.55 -13.01
C GLY A 64 -7.96 -3.73 -11.97
N PHE A 65 -7.72 -3.99 -10.68
CA PHE A 65 -8.32 -3.19 -9.61
C PHE A 65 -7.93 -1.71 -9.68
N LEU A 66 -6.64 -1.38 -9.89
CA LEU A 66 -6.24 0.02 -10.01
C LEU A 66 -6.91 0.71 -11.21
N LYS A 67 -7.04 0.00 -12.34
CA LYS A 67 -7.68 0.53 -13.54
C LYS A 67 -9.18 0.74 -13.35
N ASP A 68 -9.88 -0.26 -12.81
CA ASP A 68 -11.34 -0.24 -12.63
C ASP A 68 -11.81 0.85 -11.67
N PHE A 69 -10.93 1.26 -10.74
CA PHE A 69 -11.19 2.30 -9.75
C PHE A 69 -10.39 3.59 -10.02
N GLU A 70 -9.78 3.72 -11.21
CA GLU A 70 -9.00 4.90 -11.64
C GLU A 70 -7.95 5.38 -10.62
N VAL A 71 -7.29 4.43 -9.95
CA VAL A 71 -6.31 4.70 -8.89
C VAL A 71 -4.97 5.13 -9.50
N THR A 72 -4.50 6.30 -9.09
CA THR A 72 -3.19 6.83 -9.49
C THR A 72 -2.08 6.28 -8.59
N VAL A 73 -1.01 5.74 -9.17
CA VAL A 73 0.19 5.34 -8.43
C VAL A 73 1.17 6.50 -8.36
N LEU A 74 1.45 6.99 -7.15
CA LEU A 74 2.38 8.08 -6.89
C LEU A 74 3.80 7.55 -6.71
N LYS A 75 4.79 8.33 -7.17
CA LYS A 75 6.18 8.08 -6.80
C LYS A 75 6.37 8.36 -5.31
N ASP A 76 7.07 7.46 -4.63
CA ASP A 76 7.42 7.67 -3.23
C ASP A 76 8.37 8.87 -3.10
N TYR A 77 8.15 9.72 -2.10
CA TYR A 77 9.10 10.79 -1.76
C TYR A 77 10.26 10.22 -0.93
N GLN A 78 11.47 10.18 -1.48
CA GLN A 78 12.61 9.55 -0.82
C GLN A 78 13.61 10.56 -0.28
N ASP A 79 13.61 10.74 1.05
CA ASP A 79 14.66 11.44 1.78
C ASP A 79 14.96 10.66 3.08
N PRO A 80 16.19 10.11 3.25
CA PRO A 80 16.52 9.29 4.41
C PRO A 80 16.42 10.02 5.76
N GLU A 81 16.77 11.30 5.80
CA GLU A 81 16.78 12.08 7.05
C GLU A 81 15.35 12.41 7.49
N GLU A 82 14.52 12.88 6.56
CA GLU A 82 13.10 13.10 6.79
C GLU A 82 12.37 11.80 7.13
N LEU A 83 12.75 10.66 6.53
CA LEU A 83 12.17 9.36 6.84
C LEU A 83 12.44 8.98 8.29
N VAL A 84 13.70 9.01 8.72
CA VAL A 84 14.07 8.72 10.11
C VAL A 84 13.38 9.70 11.08
N LYS A 85 13.29 10.98 10.72
CA LYS A 85 12.58 11.98 11.52
C LYS A 85 11.10 11.64 11.64
N THR A 86 10.45 11.26 10.55
CA THR A 86 9.01 10.93 10.51
C THR A 86 8.72 9.66 11.31
N ILE A 87 9.55 8.62 11.15
CA ILE A 87 9.51 7.38 11.96
C ILE A 87 9.53 7.72 13.44
N ARG A 88 10.49 8.54 13.88
CA ARG A 88 10.66 8.88 15.30
C ARG A 88 9.57 9.79 15.83
N LEU A 89 9.15 10.78 15.04
CA LEU A 89 8.16 11.78 15.44
C LEU A 89 6.78 11.15 15.64
N TYR A 90 6.35 10.31 14.69
CA TYR A 90 5.00 9.71 14.71
C TYR A 90 4.98 8.26 15.20
N LYS A 91 6.15 7.71 15.57
CA LYS A 91 6.32 6.32 16.06
C LYS A 91 5.78 5.30 15.07
N LEU A 92 6.08 5.48 13.79
CA LEU A 92 5.60 4.63 12.70
C LEU A 92 6.67 3.61 12.31
N VAL A 93 6.26 2.47 11.75
CA VAL A 93 7.19 1.60 11.03
C VAL A 93 7.65 2.29 9.73
N PRO A 94 8.79 1.88 9.14
CA PRO A 94 9.36 2.60 8.00
C PRO A 94 8.42 2.74 6.80
N ASN A 95 7.65 1.71 6.48
CA ASN A 95 6.72 1.75 5.35
C ASN A 95 5.61 2.79 5.57
N ASP A 96 5.04 2.84 6.77
CA ASP A 96 3.99 3.80 7.10
C ASP A 96 4.54 5.22 7.13
N ALA A 97 5.74 5.43 7.67
CA ALA A 97 6.42 6.72 7.61
C ALA A 97 6.68 7.18 6.17
N GLN A 98 7.01 6.26 5.26
CA GLN A 98 7.20 6.53 3.84
C GLN A 98 5.88 6.94 3.15
N ILE A 99 4.75 6.32 3.52
CA ILE A 99 3.41 6.73 3.07
C ILE A 99 3.13 8.16 3.53
N VAL A 100 3.34 8.46 4.81
CA VAL A 100 3.10 9.79 5.40
C VAL A 100 3.95 10.86 4.73
N LEU A 101 5.23 10.59 4.49
CA LEU A 101 6.10 11.50 3.76
C LEU A 101 5.62 11.77 2.34
N THR A 102 5.21 10.72 1.64
CA THR A 102 4.68 10.84 0.27
C THR A 102 3.40 11.68 0.27
N CYS A 103 2.49 11.47 1.24
CA CYS A 103 1.31 12.31 1.38
C CYS A 103 1.67 13.79 1.62
N LYS A 104 2.58 14.05 2.56
CA LYS A 104 3.01 15.40 2.94
C LYS A 104 3.57 16.18 1.74
N HIS A 105 4.45 15.56 0.95
CA HIS A 105 5.10 16.21 -0.19
C HIS A 105 4.22 16.33 -1.43
N ASN A 106 3.07 15.63 -1.46
CA ASN A 106 2.05 15.79 -2.49
C ASN A 106 0.85 16.64 -2.02
N ASN A 107 0.92 17.28 -0.83
CA ASN A 107 -0.19 18.02 -0.21
C ASN A 107 -1.48 17.18 -0.06
N ILE A 108 -1.33 15.90 0.24
CA ILE A 108 -2.44 14.98 0.52
C ILE A 108 -2.69 14.98 2.03
N GLU A 109 -3.82 15.54 2.43
CA GLU A 109 -4.19 15.72 3.83
C GLU A 109 -5.21 14.68 4.33
N THR A 110 -5.67 13.77 3.47
CA THR A 110 -6.59 12.69 3.84
C THR A 110 -6.04 11.32 3.44
N ILE A 111 -6.09 10.34 4.34
CA ILE A 111 -5.70 8.96 4.08
C ILE A 111 -6.87 8.00 4.39
N ALA A 112 -7.13 7.09 3.47
CA ALA A 112 -8.05 5.97 3.70
C ALA A 112 -7.28 4.77 4.24
N THR A 113 -7.48 4.43 5.52
CA THR A 113 -6.81 3.29 6.16
C THR A 113 -7.57 2.79 7.39
N PHE A 114 -7.47 1.48 7.64
CA PHE A 114 -7.92 0.86 8.89
C PHE A 114 -6.85 0.86 9.98
N ASP A 115 -5.64 1.34 9.67
CA ASP A 115 -4.56 1.43 10.63
C ASP A 115 -4.69 2.69 11.50
N GLU A 116 -4.92 2.48 12.79
CA GLU A 116 -5.09 3.57 13.75
C GLU A 116 -3.79 4.33 14.02
N ASP A 117 -2.63 3.78 13.65
CA ASP A 117 -1.34 4.42 13.85
C ASP A 117 -1.24 5.78 13.15
N PHE A 118 -1.93 5.94 12.01
CA PHE A 118 -1.99 7.21 11.27
C PHE A 118 -2.76 8.31 12.02
N LYS A 119 -3.61 7.96 13.00
CA LYS A 119 -4.30 8.96 13.85
C LYS A 119 -3.32 9.73 14.73
N ARG A 120 -2.06 9.29 14.86
CA ARG A 120 -0.99 10.01 15.58
C ARG A 120 -0.48 11.26 14.84
N ILE A 121 -0.89 11.49 13.60
CA ILE A 121 -0.38 12.54 12.72
C ILE A 121 -1.38 13.71 12.68
N PRO A 122 -1.08 14.88 13.29
CA PRO A 122 -2.10 15.91 13.52
C PRO A 122 -2.68 16.55 12.25
N TRP A 123 -1.91 16.61 11.18
CA TRP A 123 -2.30 17.25 9.92
C TRP A 123 -2.95 16.28 8.92
N LEU A 124 -2.97 14.97 9.22
CA LEU A 124 -3.47 13.94 8.32
C LEU A 124 -4.83 13.44 8.81
N LYS A 125 -5.89 13.71 8.06
CA LYS A 125 -7.23 13.21 8.30
C LYS A 125 -7.31 11.73 7.93
N VAL A 126 -7.69 10.89 8.89
CA VAL A 126 -7.89 9.45 8.66
C VAL A 126 -9.37 9.18 8.39
N ILE A 127 -9.66 8.48 7.28
CA ILE A 127 -10.99 7.92 6.98
C ILE A 127 -10.89 6.39 6.93
N PRO A 128 -11.85 5.65 7.51
CA PRO A 128 -11.93 4.20 7.37
C PRO A 128 -12.43 3.78 5.98
#